data_AF-A0A918URX5-F1
#
_entry.id   AF-A0A918URX5-F1
#
_cell.length_a   1.000
_cell.length_b   1.000
_cell.length_c   1.000
_cell.angle_alpha   90.00
_cell.angle_beta   90.00
_cell.angle_gamma   90.00
#
_symmetry.space_group_name_H-M   'P 1'
#
loop_
_entity.id
_entity.type
_entity.pdbx_description
1 polymer ?
#
loop_
_entity_poly.entity_id
_entity_poly.type
_entity_poly.pdbx_seq_one_letter_code
_entity_poly.pdbx_strand_id
1 'polypeptide(L)'
;MIADLDPSICNGCGVCVQICPANVFDMGAGTPVIARTDDCQTCFLCELYCETDAIYVDPDCEAPVAVDREQISPLRGKFRRESGWGEQAAEHPNLHWRMDEIFRRAREA
;
A
#
# COMPACT_ATOMS: atom_id res chain seq x y z
N MET A 1 -2.25 -9.33 6.87
CA MET A 1 -1.17 -9.36 5.87
C MET A 1 -1.74 -9.12 4.48
N ILE A 2 -0.94 -8.78 3.47
CA ILE A 2 -1.43 -8.64 2.09
C ILE A 2 -2.10 -9.95 1.65
N ALA A 3 -3.37 -9.88 1.24
CA ALA A 3 -4.16 -11.07 0.96
C ALA A 3 -4.59 -11.16 -0.50
N ASP A 4 -4.81 -10.03 -1.19
CA ASP A 4 -5.14 -10.05 -2.62
C ASP A 4 -4.72 -8.75 -3.34
N LEU A 5 -4.45 -8.90 -4.64
CA LEU A 5 -4.28 -7.84 -5.63
C LEU A 5 -5.16 -8.18 -6.83
N ASP A 6 -6.12 -7.30 -7.15
CA ASP A 6 -7.04 -7.50 -8.27
C ASP A 6 -6.46 -6.90 -9.56
N PRO A 7 -6.02 -7.75 -10.52
CA PRO A 7 -5.45 -7.27 -11.76
C PRO A 7 -6.47 -6.60 -12.69
N SER A 8 -7.78 -6.80 -12.48
CA SER A 8 -8.82 -6.22 -13.35
C SER A 8 -8.99 -4.70 -13.17
N ILE A 9 -8.64 -4.19 -11.99
CA ILE A 9 -8.70 -2.76 -11.64
C ILE A 9 -7.32 -2.17 -11.33
N CYS A 10 -6.26 -3.00 -11.31
CA CYS A 10 -4.90 -2.50 -11.22
C CYS A 10 -4.48 -1.83 -12.53
N ASN A 11 -3.93 -0.62 -12.45
CA ASN A 11 -3.42 0.13 -13.61
C ASN A 11 -1.90 -0.03 -13.82
N GLY A 12 -1.22 -0.86 -13.02
CA GLY A 12 0.21 -1.13 -13.18
C GLY A 12 1.14 -0.01 -12.72
N CYS A 13 0.68 0.97 -11.93
CA CYS A 13 1.48 2.15 -11.56
C CYS A 13 2.76 1.85 -10.76
N GLY A 14 2.85 0.69 -10.11
CA GLY A 14 4.04 0.28 -9.36
C GLY A 14 4.25 0.96 -8.00
N VAL A 15 3.37 1.88 -7.57
CA VAL A 15 3.51 2.60 -6.29
C VAL A 15 3.59 1.65 -5.09
N CYS A 16 2.83 0.55 -5.11
CA CYS A 16 2.90 -0.47 -4.05
C CYS A 16 4.30 -1.11 -3.91
N VAL A 17 5.07 -1.22 -5.00
CA VAL A 17 6.45 -1.71 -4.99
C VAL A 17 7.37 -0.67 -4.34
N GLN A 18 7.16 0.61 -4.61
CA GLN A 18 7.99 1.70 -4.09
C GLN A 18 7.76 1.97 -2.60
N ILE A 19 6.51 1.87 -2.13
CA ILE A 19 6.15 2.27 -0.77
C ILE A 19 6.28 1.15 0.25
N CYS A 20 6.40 -0.11 -0.19
CA CYS A 20 6.48 -1.25 0.73
C CYS A 20 7.86 -1.32 1.41
N PRO A 21 7.98 -1.05 2.73
CA PRO A 21 9.28 -1.04 3.40
C PRO A 21 9.91 -2.44 3.51
N ALA A 22 9.08 -3.48 3.44
CA ALA A 22 9.49 -4.88 3.49
C ALA A 22 9.69 -5.51 2.10
N ASN A 23 9.58 -4.73 1.01
CA ASN A 23 9.76 -5.19 -0.36
C ASN A 23 8.90 -6.42 -0.73
N VAL A 24 7.65 -6.47 -0.27
CA VAL A 24 6.73 -7.61 -0.49
C VAL A 24 6.36 -7.81 -1.96
N PHE A 25 6.39 -6.75 -2.75
CA PHE A 25 5.99 -6.75 -4.15
C PHE A 25 7.20 -6.74 -5.08
N ASP A 26 7.07 -7.40 -6.23
CA ASP A 26 7.94 -7.23 -7.39
C ASP A 26 7.16 -6.59 -8.53
N MET A 27 7.87 -5.92 -9.46
CA MET A 27 7.26 -5.46 -10.70
C MET A 27 7.32 -6.57 -11.76
N GLY A 28 6.15 -7.09 -12.14
CA GLY A 28 6.01 -8.05 -13.23
C GLY A 28 5.95 -7.39 -14.61
N ALA A 29 5.36 -8.07 -15.58
CA ALA A 29 5.17 -7.56 -16.95
C ALA A 29 4.04 -6.51 -17.02
N GLY A 30 4.28 -5.34 -16.44
CA GLY A 30 3.33 -4.21 -16.43
C GLY A 30 2.35 -4.21 -15.26
N THR A 31 2.35 -5.24 -14.41
CA THR A 31 1.52 -5.29 -13.18
C THR A 31 2.37 -5.80 -12.01
N PRO A 32 2.26 -5.20 -10.81
CA PRO A 32 2.92 -5.71 -9.62
C PRO A 32 2.43 -7.10 -9.22
N VAL A 33 3.31 -7.90 -8.64
CA VAL A 33 3.01 -9.24 -8.11
C VAL A 33 3.34 -9.31 -6.62
N ILE A 34 2.55 -10.06 -5.86
CA ILE A 34 2.82 -10.32 -4.45
C ILE A 34 3.85 -11.45 -4.39
N ALA A 35 5.10 -11.10 -4.09
CA ALA A 35 6.22 -12.03 -4.19
C ALA A 35 6.61 -12.65 -2.84
N ARG A 36 6.42 -11.91 -1.74
CA ARG A 36 6.89 -12.26 -0.40
C ARG A 36 5.85 -11.93 0.66
N THR A 37 4.70 -12.61 0.65
CA THR A 37 3.60 -12.34 1.59
C THR A 37 4.04 -12.46 3.05
N ASP A 38 4.92 -13.40 3.37
CA ASP A 38 5.43 -13.64 4.74
C ASP A 38 6.25 -12.47 5.29
N ASP A 39 6.80 -11.60 4.43
CA ASP A 39 7.53 -10.40 4.84
C ASP A 39 6.55 -9.23 5.17
N CYS A 40 5.25 -9.40 4.92
CA CYS A 40 4.27 -8.35 5.12
C CYS A 40 4.10 -8.00 6.60
N GLN A 41 4.45 -6.76 6.94
CA GLN A 41 4.30 -6.22 8.31
C GLN A 41 2.90 -5.68 8.62
N THR A 42 1.90 -5.99 7.78
CA THR A 42 0.49 -5.54 7.92
C THR A 42 0.37 -4.02 8.19
N CYS A 43 1.20 -3.23 7.51
CA CYS A 43 1.25 -1.77 7.69
C CYS A 43 0.23 -1.00 6.84
N PHE A 44 -0.51 -1.68 5.95
CA PHE A 44 -1.52 -1.12 5.05
C PHE A 44 -1.06 -0.05 4.05
N LEU A 45 0.24 0.28 3.98
CA LEU A 45 0.75 1.30 3.06
C LEU A 45 0.40 1.00 1.58
N CYS A 46 0.46 -0.25 1.15
CA CYS A 46 0.12 -0.62 -0.21
C CYS A 46 -1.37 -0.40 -0.53
N GLU A 47 -2.28 -0.66 0.40
CA GLU A 47 -3.72 -0.36 0.24
C GLU A 47 -3.96 1.15 0.29
N LEU A 48 -3.30 1.85 1.21
CA LEU A 48 -3.41 3.29 1.38
C LEU A 48 -2.98 4.10 0.15
N TYR A 49 -1.93 3.65 -0.55
CA TYR A 49 -1.41 4.35 -1.73
C TYR A 49 -2.00 3.83 -3.06
N CYS A 50 -2.80 2.78 -3.05
CA CYS A 50 -3.39 2.24 -4.28
C CYS A 50 -4.62 3.06 -4.68
N GLU A 51 -4.49 4.01 -5.61
CA GLU A 51 -5.58 4.89 -6.07
C GLU A 51 -6.73 4.17 -6.78
N THR A 52 -6.50 2.97 -7.32
CA THR A 52 -7.55 2.18 -7.97
C THR A 52 -8.24 1.19 -7.03
N ASP A 53 -7.90 1.21 -5.73
CA ASP A 53 -8.41 0.25 -4.74
C ASP A 53 -8.20 -1.21 -5.17
N ALA A 54 -7.10 -1.53 -5.87
CA ALA A 54 -6.82 -2.88 -6.35
C ALA A 54 -6.29 -3.82 -5.24
N ILE A 55 -5.86 -3.29 -4.10
CA ILE A 55 -5.16 -4.03 -3.06
C ILE A 55 -6.07 -4.24 -1.84
N TYR A 56 -6.02 -5.43 -1.25
CA TYR A 56 -6.64 -5.75 0.03
C TYR A 56 -5.63 -6.33 1.01
N VAL A 57 -5.50 -5.70 2.17
CA VAL A 57 -4.70 -6.21 3.30
C VAL A 57 -5.65 -6.72 4.38
N ASP A 58 -5.50 -8.00 4.73
CA ASP A 58 -6.21 -8.58 5.87
C ASP A 58 -5.61 -8.07 7.19
N PRO A 59 -6.40 -7.82 8.26
CA PRO A 59 -5.87 -7.35 9.54
C PRO A 59 -5.06 -8.39 10.34
N ASP A 60 -5.13 -9.68 10.03
CA ASP A 60 -4.33 -10.71 10.72
C ASP A 60 -2.84 -10.49 10.43
N CYS A 61 -2.02 -10.34 11.47
CA CYS A 61 -0.58 -10.12 11.36
C CYS A 61 0.28 -11.36 11.65
N GLU A 62 -0.34 -12.49 12.02
CA GLU A 62 0.37 -13.69 12.42
C GLU A 62 0.55 -14.66 11.24
N ALA A 63 -0.42 -14.71 10.32
CA ALA A 63 -0.37 -15.61 9.17
C ALA A 63 -1.09 -15.07 7.92
N PRO A 64 -0.65 -15.45 6.71
CA PRO A 64 -1.41 -15.20 5.49
C PRO A 64 -2.76 -15.92 5.53
N VAL A 65 -3.83 -15.18 5.22
CA VAL A 65 -5.19 -15.71 5.14
C VAL A 65 -5.60 -15.85 3.68
N ALA A 66 -6.15 -17.00 3.32
CA ALA A 66 -6.79 -17.17 2.02
C ALA A 66 -8.14 -16.45 2.02
N VAL A 67 -8.36 -15.57 1.04
CA VAL A 67 -9.55 -14.73 0.95
C VAL A 67 -10.39 -15.05 -0.28
N ASP A 68 -11.70 -14.99 -0.13
CA ASP A 68 -12.65 -15.04 -1.24
C ASP A 68 -12.86 -13.62 -1.79
N ARG A 69 -12.60 -13.44 -3.10
CA ARG A 69 -12.70 -12.15 -3.78
C ARG A 69 -14.09 -11.52 -3.70
N GLU A 70 -15.15 -12.32 -3.69
CA GLU A 70 -16.52 -11.81 -3.57
C GLU A 70 -16.77 -11.25 -2.16
N GLN A 71 -16.26 -11.94 -1.13
CA GLN A 71 -16.42 -11.51 0.26
C GLN A 71 -15.63 -10.24 0.57
N ILE A 72 -14.44 -10.08 -0.02
CA ILE A 72 -13.59 -8.89 0.20
C ILE A 72 -13.90 -7.73 -0.76
N SER A 73 -14.68 -7.95 -1.82
CA SER A 73 -15.09 -6.90 -2.76
C SER A 73 -15.61 -5.61 -2.08
N PRO A 74 -16.52 -5.67 -1.08
CA PRO A 74 -16.95 -4.47 -0.35
C PRO A 74 -15.89 -3.89 0.61
N LEU A 75 -14.88 -4.68 0.97
CA LEU A 75 -13.83 -4.30 1.93
C LEU A 75 -12.58 -3.73 1.24
N ARG A 76 -12.38 -4.04 -0.04
CA ARG A 76 -11.19 -3.63 -0.78
C ARG A 76 -11.08 -2.11 -0.88
N GLY A 77 -9.91 -1.59 -0.52
CA GLY A 77 -9.64 -0.15 -0.49
C GLY A 77 -10.41 0.63 0.59
N LYS A 78 -11.18 -0.07 1.43
CA LYS A 78 -11.96 0.56 2.49
C LYS A 78 -11.04 1.28 3.47
N PHE A 79 -9.89 0.70 3.78
CA PHE A 79 -8.90 1.34 4.65
C PHE A 79 -8.45 2.70 4.08
N ARG A 80 -8.10 2.77 2.79
CA ARG A 80 -7.74 4.03 2.15
C ARG A 80 -8.87 5.05 2.27
N ARG A 81 -10.09 4.67 1.87
CA ARG A 81 -11.25 5.57 1.82
C ARG A 81 -11.71 6.09 3.18
N GLU A 82 -11.52 5.30 4.24
CA GLU A 82 -12.03 5.63 5.59
C GLU A 82 -10.96 6.11 6.58
N SER A 83 -9.66 6.00 6.24
CA SER A 83 -8.56 6.43 7.12
C SER A 83 -8.39 7.95 7.25
N GLY A 84 -9.09 8.73 6.42
CA GLY A 84 -8.87 10.16 6.26
C GLY A 84 -7.61 10.52 5.45
N TRP A 85 -6.95 9.52 4.86
CA TRP A 85 -5.79 9.75 4.01
C TRP A 85 -6.16 10.55 2.76
N GLY A 86 -5.47 11.69 2.59
CA GLY A 86 -5.71 12.58 1.47
C GLY A 86 -6.83 13.61 1.67
N GLU A 87 -7.56 13.59 2.79
CA GLU A 87 -8.64 14.57 3.07
C GLU A 87 -8.14 16.02 3.05
N GLN A 88 -6.89 16.24 3.47
CA GLN A 88 -6.26 17.56 3.51
C GLN A 88 -5.32 17.81 2.33
N ALA A 89 -5.26 16.93 1.32
CA ALA A 89 -4.26 17.02 0.25
C ALA A 89 -4.37 18.31 -0.58
N ALA A 90 -5.54 18.96 -0.60
CA ALA A 90 -5.75 20.25 -1.25
C ALA A 90 -5.03 21.41 -0.54
N GLU A 91 -4.93 21.37 0.80
CA GLU A 91 -4.35 22.43 1.62
C GLU A 91 -2.92 22.09 2.08
N HIS A 92 -2.64 20.81 2.24
CA HIS A 92 -1.41 20.27 2.80
C HIS A 92 -0.88 19.17 1.87
N PRO A 93 -0.07 19.54 0.85
CA PRO A 93 0.54 18.53 -0.01
C PRO A 93 1.40 17.58 0.85
N ASN A 94 1.35 16.28 0.55
CA ASN A 94 2.21 15.32 1.21
C ASN A 94 3.67 15.67 0.86
N LEU A 95 4.46 16.14 1.82
CA LEU A 95 5.87 16.49 1.63
C LEU A 95 6.81 15.48 2.28
N HIS A 96 6.41 14.21 2.43
CA HIS A 96 7.23 13.19 3.10
C HIS A 96 8.63 13.02 2.46
N TRP A 97 8.79 13.30 1.16
CA TRP A 97 10.10 13.31 0.50
C TRP A 97 11.05 14.41 1.02
N ARG A 98 10.53 15.48 1.65
CA ARG A 98 11.36 16.48 2.35
C ARG A 98 11.91 15.96 3.67
N MET A 99 11.52 14.77 4.14
CA MET A 99 12.13 14.17 5.33
C MET A 99 13.64 14.01 5.16
N ASP A 100 14.15 13.72 3.95
CA ASP A 100 15.59 13.69 3.73
C ASP A 100 16.24 15.07 3.96
N GLU A 101 15.63 16.15 3.48
CA GLU A 101 16.13 17.51 3.74
C GLU A 101 16.06 17.87 5.23
N ILE A 102 14.98 17.50 5.91
CA ILE A 102 14.82 17.71 7.36
C ILE A 102 15.90 16.93 8.13
N PHE A 103 16.11 15.65 7.80
CA PHE A 103 17.13 14.82 8.43
C PHE A 103 18.54 15.30 8.10
N ARG A 104 18.79 15.79 6.89
CA ARG A 104 20.06 16.41 6.52
C ARG A 104 20.33 17.65 7.37
N ARG A 105 19.36 18.55 7.52
CA ARG A 105 19.48 19.73 8.38
C ARG A 105 19.71 19.34 9.84
N ALA A 106 19.02 18.32 10.35
CA ALA A 106 19.19 17.84 11.73
C ALA A 106 20.57 17.21 11.98
N ARG A 107 21.19 16.57 10.98
CA ARG A 107 22.56 16.05 11.06
C ARG A 107 23.64 17.16 11.05
N GLU A 108 23.30 18.31 10.48
CA GLU A 108 24.20 19.46 10.34
C GLU A 108 24.10 20.46 11.52
N ALA A 109 23.14 20.26 12.44
CA ALA A 109 22.88 21.09 13.62
C ALA A 109 23.50 20.48 14.90
#